data_AF-A0AAV5TM21-F1
#
_entry.id   AF-A0AAV5TM21-F1
#
_cell.length_a   1.000
_cell.length_b   1.000
_cell.length_c   1.000
_cell.angle_alpha   90.00
_cell.angle_beta   90.00
_cell.angle_gamma   90.00
#
_symmetry.space_group_name_H-M   'P 1'
#
loop_
_entity.id
_entity.type
_entity.pdbx_description
1 polymer ?
#
loop_
_entity_poly.entity_id
_entity_poly.type
_entity_poly.pdbx_seq_one_letter_code
_entity_poly.pdbx_strand_id
1 'polypeptide(L)'
;YLQTVENDFKNFGGLCYDQISAGLNEALSLFQSEEGRKKLSLLFRIIPPLSRYDEITDYDKDTFFLHLISPFKGTAQYNRPSVDTLCGYFTSHGPNYDPLKAFEILTAMNAQTMNINFTQTVVDISGIEYEKDISGRLWHYQTCAEFGFFHSTNRGSNIFGQTQSSSSFIEFCIELFGIDADQIEKNVESTNEYYGGRDYYAGTNVIFTHGTQDPWSFLTKKTDPKHWSVVIAEIEGGSHVDDMGSSCFTPNAFCTPSMRQVQSLTLENMRKWINPLFPVPDRVEITDNVGKRPQLFDPNVNPILMTHMNSPDSVKLVAQRSKEEDKISNRLDFKKWNKFTGKGRKVLLPPPISKNDQASESIGQDFIVQTWDHFNQNEERTFNQRWFSNYKFGTGDGPNFLIIGGEGQEDIGWVQYEDLAWMTYAKTVGANVFLLEHRYYGESKLGTNDLQYLTSSQMLYDVATFIRTQQVQQKLTGPWITFGGSYPGALAAWSREWFPQLIIGAVGSSGPVLAKNDFYEYLEVVEDVIKRQSQNCYDRTYEAFNSLHRLAQDPEGREIIQDKFYLSPEWTSDPNITIDDLDMNNVFSALYGMYQGIVQYNSVDWS
;
A
#
# COMPACT_ATOMS: atom_id res chain seq x y z
N TYR A 1 15.28 -16.05 -17.48
CA TYR A 1 14.34 -14.91 -17.53
C TYR A 1 13.61 -14.82 -18.87
N LEU A 2 14.12 -14.18 -19.94
CA LEU A 2 13.30 -14.00 -21.17
C LEU A 2 12.87 -15.33 -21.84
N GLN A 3 13.70 -16.37 -21.79
CA GLN A 3 13.31 -17.73 -22.21
C GLN A 3 12.19 -18.35 -21.35
N THR A 4 12.07 -17.93 -20.09
CA THR A 4 10.98 -18.34 -19.19
C THR A 4 9.68 -17.67 -19.63
N VAL A 5 9.72 -16.33 -19.81
CA VAL A 5 8.60 -15.54 -20.36
C VAL A 5 8.16 -16.11 -21.72
N GLU A 6 9.11 -16.43 -22.61
CA GLU A 6 8.80 -17.06 -23.90
C GLU A 6 8.07 -18.40 -23.72
N ASN A 7 8.55 -19.27 -22.82
CA ASN A 7 7.91 -20.55 -22.56
C ASN A 7 6.49 -20.41 -21.98
N ASP A 8 6.24 -19.43 -21.10
CA ASP A 8 4.90 -19.18 -20.56
C ASP A 8 3.91 -18.79 -21.67
N PHE A 9 4.26 -17.80 -22.50
CA PHE A 9 3.41 -17.40 -23.62
C PHE A 9 3.31 -18.47 -24.72
N LYS A 10 4.31 -19.33 -24.88
CA LYS A 10 4.27 -20.46 -25.82
C LYS A 10 3.41 -21.64 -25.34
N ASN A 11 3.37 -21.89 -24.03
CA ASN A 11 2.57 -22.95 -23.43
C ASN A 11 1.09 -22.55 -23.25
N PHE A 12 0.80 -21.27 -23.01
CA PHE A 12 -0.55 -20.79 -22.68
C PHE A 12 -1.16 -19.82 -23.73
N GLY A 13 -0.37 -19.14 -24.55
CA GLY A 13 -0.85 -18.04 -25.39
C GLY A 13 -1.43 -18.40 -26.77
N GLY A 14 -0.97 -19.48 -27.42
CA GLY A 14 -1.44 -19.86 -28.76
C GLY A 14 -1.33 -18.72 -29.78
N LEU A 15 -2.46 -18.27 -30.35
CA LEU A 15 -2.55 -17.13 -31.27
C LEU A 15 -1.85 -15.85 -30.74
N CYS A 16 -1.83 -15.66 -29.43
CA CYS A 16 -1.13 -14.57 -28.77
C CYS A 16 0.38 -14.63 -29.02
N TYR A 17 1.00 -15.81 -28.86
CA TYR A 17 2.43 -16.01 -29.13
C TYR A 17 2.75 -15.79 -30.61
N ASP A 18 1.88 -16.28 -31.50
CA ASP A 18 2.03 -16.08 -32.95
C ASP A 18 1.96 -14.59 -33.33
N GLN A 19 1.03 -13.82 -32.75
CA GLN A 19 0.91 -12.38 -32.99
C GLN A 19 2.04 -11.57 -32.32
N ILE A 20 2.50 -11.94 -31.12
CA ILE A 20 3.68 -11.32 -30.48
C ILE A 20 4.90 -11.50 -31.40
N SER A 21 5.16 -12.74 -31.82
CA SER A 21 6.30 -13.06 -32.70
C SER A 21 6.19 -12.34 -34.04
N ALA A 22 5.02 -12.32 -34.67
CA ALA A 22 4.80 -11.60 -35.93
C ALA A 22 5.02 -10.08 -35.80
N GLY A 23 4.51 -9.45 -34.74
CA GLY A 23 4.64 -8.01 -34.53
C GLY A 23 6.08 -7.58 -34.20
N LEU A 24 6.80 -8.34 -33.39
CA LEU A 24 8.23 -8.09 -33.11
C LEU A 24 9.08 -8.21 -34.39
N ASN A 25 8.80 -9.22 -35.23
CA ASN A 25 9.47 -9.38 -36.52
C ASN A 25 9.12 -8.26 -37.51
N GLU A 26 7.86 -7.80 -37.55
CA GLU A 26 7.49 -6.64 -38.37
C GLU A 26 8.25 -5.39 -37.92
N ALA A 27 8.31 -5.10 -36.61
CA ALA A 27 9.07 -3.97 -36.09
C ALA A 27 10.57 -4.04 -36.46
N LEU A 28 11.21 -5.22 -36.33
CA LEU A 28 12.60 -5.43 -36.75
C LEU A 28 12.81 -5.09 -38.23
N SER A 29 11.84 -5.42 -39.09
CA SER A 29 11.89 -5.08 -40.52
C SER A 29 11.72 -3.59 -40.80
N LEU A 30 10.90 -2.89 -40.01
CA LEU A 30 10.61 -1.47 -40.18
C LEU A 30 11.79 -0.57 -39.80
N PHE A 31 12.63 -0.98 -38.84
CA PHE A 31 13.88 -0.26 -38.53
C PHE A 31 14.83 -0.09 -39.72
N GLN A 32 14.78 -1.01 -40.68
CA GLN A 32 15.68 -1.06 -41.85
C GLN A 32 15.42 0.06 -42.89
N SER A 33 14.36 0.86 -42.73
CA SER A 33 14.02 1.95 -43.66
C SER A 33 13.55 3.20 -42.91
N GLU A 34 13.92 4.38 -43.41
CA GLU A 34 13.48 5.66 -42.83
C GLU A 34 11.95 5.76 -42.74
N GLU A 35 11.23 5.27 -43.75
CA GLU A 35 9.77 5.26 -43.77
C GLU A 35 9.16 4.27 -42.76
N GLY A 36 9.80 3.11 -42.56
CA GLY A 36 9.43 2.19 -41.48
C GLY A 36 9.69 2.78 -40.10
N ARG A 37 10.79 3.52 -39.93
CA ARG A 37 11.07 4.28 -38.70
C ARG A 37 10.04 5.39 -38.45
N LYS A 38 9.53 6.07 -39.49
CA LYS A 38 8.37 6.99 -39.38
C LYS A 38 7.12 6.25 -38.95
N LYS A 39 6.79 5.09 -39.55
CA LYS A 39 5.63 4.26 -39.17
C LYS A 39 5.70 3.86 -37.69
N LEU A 40 6.84 3.37 -37.20
CA LEU A 40 7.05 3.02 -35.79
C LEU A 40 6.90 4.23 -34.87
N SER A 41 7.53 5.36 -35.22
CA SER A 41 7.45 6.60 -34.42
C SER A 41 6.04 7.12 -34.29
N LEU A 42 5.24 7.06 -35.36
CA LEU A 42 3.85 7.49 -35.36
C LEU A 42 2.96 6.53 -34.56
N LEU A 43 3.17 5.23 -34.71
CA LEU A 43 2.34 4.20 -34.07
C LEU A 43 2.55 4.13 -32.55
N PHE A 44 3.80 4.23 -32.09
CA PHE A 44 4.16 4.17 -30.67
C PHE A 44 4.43 5.55 -30.04
N ARG A 45 4.18 6.64 -30.79
CA ARG A 45 4.34 8.04 -30.34
C ARG A 45 5.73 8.34 -29.78
N ILE A 46 6.76 7.80 -30.42
CA ILE A 46 8.16 7.88 -29.98
C ILE A 46 8.68 9.30 -30.18
N ILE A 47 9.26 9.89 -29.13
CA ILE A 47 9.85 11.23 -29.13
C ILE A 47 11.27 11.12 -28.56
N PRO A 48 12.30 11.64 -29.26
CA PRO A 48 12.28 12.10 -30.64
C PRO A 48 11.98 10.95 -31.62
N PRO A 49 11.37 11.21 -32.80
CA PRO A 49 11.00 10.17 -33.73
C PRO A 49 12.24 9.45 -34.30
N LEU A 50 12.18 8.11 -34.40
CA LEU A 50 13.22 7.24 -34.96
C LEU A 50 13.63 7.61 -36.40
N SER A 51 12.78 8.33 -37.12
CA SER A 51 13.08 8.86 -38.45
C SER A 51 14.02 10.07 -38.46
N ARG A 52 14.35 10.63 -37.29
CA ARG A 52 15.33 11.73 -37.14
C ARG A 52 16.78 11.23 -37.20
N TYR A 53 16.98 9.92 -37.11
CA TYR A 53 18.28 9.26 -37.10
C TYR A 53 18.50 8.55 -38.44
N ASP A 54 19.66 8.81 -39.06
CA ASP A 54 20.08 8.18 -40.31
C ASP A 54 20.37 6.69 -40.10
N GLU A 55 21.02 6.36 -38.98
CA GLU A 55 21.26 5.00 -38.47
C GLU A 55 20.69 4.88 -37.04
N ILE A 56 20.06 3.74 -36.75
CA ILE A 56 19.55 3.40 -35.41
C ILE A 56 20.52 2.40 -34.79
N THR A 57 21.03 2.70 -33.60
CA THR A 57 21.96 1.83 -32.89
C THR A 57 21.27 0.56 -32.41
N ASP A 58 22.04 -0.49 -32.09
CA ASP A 58 21.44 -1.70 -31.52
C ASP A 58 20.84 -1.44 -30.12
N TYR A 59 21.36 -0.45 -29.37
CA TYR A 59 20.82 -0.01 -28.09
C TYR A 59 19.44 0.66 -28.23
N ASP A 60 19.23 1.46 -29.28
CA ASP A 60 17.92 2.06 -29.58
C ASP A 60 16.88 1.00 -29.93
N LYS A 61 17.29 -0.04 -30.68
CA LYS A 61 16.43 -1.20 -31.01
C LYS A 61 16.09 -1.95 -29.73
N ASP A 62 17.09 -2.31 -28.94
CA ASP A 62 16.91 -3.04 -27.67
C ASP A 62 15.97 -2.28 -26.72
N THR A 63 16.12 -0.96 -26.61
CA THR A 63 15.24 -0.08 -25.80
C THR A 63 13.79 -0.12 -26.30
N PHE A 64 13.58 0.03 -27.61
CA PHE A 64 12.26 -0.08 -28.21
C PHE A 64 11.63 -1.46 -28.01
N PHE A 65 12.39 -2.54 -28.20
CA PHE A 65 11.91 -3.91 -27.98
C PHE A 65 11.63 -4.19 -26.51
N LEU A 66 12.44 -3.67 -25.58
CA LEU A 66 12.19 -3.74 -24.14
C LEU A 66 10.86 -3.09 -23.77
N HIS A 67 10.51 -1.95 -24.38
CA HIS A 67 9.21 -1.30 -24.18
C HIS A 67 8.06 -2.20 -24.68
N LEU A 68 8.16 -2.77 -25.89
CA LEU A 68 7.15 -3.67 -26.44
C LEU A 68 6.94 -4.95 -25.61
N ILE A 69 8.02 -5.55 -25.09
CA ILE A 69 7.92 -6.81 -24.33
C ILE A 69 7.65 -6.62 -22.83
N SER A 70 7.73 -5.38 -22.30
CA SER A 70 7.57 -5.08 -20.86
C SER A 70 6.25 -5.60 -20.26
N PRO A 71 5.07 -5.43 -20.90
CA PRO A 71 3.80 -5.96 -20.36
C PRO A 71 3.79 -7.49 -20.23
N PHE A 72 4.42 -8.19 -21.17
CA PHE A 72 4.54 -9.64 -21.20
C PHE A 72 5.50 -10.15 -20.12
N LYS A 73 6.62 -9.45 -19.92
CA LYS A 73 7.55 -9.68 -18.79
C LYS A 73 6.83 -9.55 -17.45
N GLY A 74 6.09 -8.46 -17.24
CA GLY A 74 5.31 -8.24 -16.01
C GLY A 74 4.23 -9.30 -15.79
N THR A 75 3.52 -9.69 -16.85
CA THR A 75 2.50 -10.75 -16.76
C THR A 75 3.09 -12.12 -16.45
N ALA A 76 4.20 -12.52 -17.06
CA ALA A 76 4.87 -13.79 -16.72
C ALA A 76 5.43 -13.78 -15.30
N GLN A 77 5.97 -12.64 -14.84
CA GLN A 77 6.60 -12.52 -13.53
C GLN A 77 5.60 -12.40 -12.37
N TYR A 78 4.49 -11.68 -12.55
CA TYR A 78 3.54 -11.34 -11.47
C TYR A 78 2.15 -11.98 -11.64
N ASN A 79 1.86 -12.61 -12.79
CA ASN A 79 0.56 -13.16 -13.16
C ASN A 79 -0.61 -12.16 -13.02
N ARG A 80 -0.32 -10.86 -13.16
CA ARG A 80 -1.24 -9.72 -13.00
C ARG A 80 -1.04 -8.70 -14.14
N PRO A 81 -1.96 -8.64 -15.14
CA PRO A 81 -3.00 -9.62 -15.44
C PRO A 81 -2.40 -11.00 -15.75
N SER A 82 -3.19 -12.07 -15.69
CA SER A 82 -2.70 -13.42 -16.04
C SER A 82 -2.35 -13.54 -17.54
N VAL A 83 -1.53 -14.53 -17.91
CA VAL A 83 -1.15 -14.79 -19.32
C VAL A 83 -2.39 -14.86 -20.23
N ASP A 84 -3.41 -15.63 -19.83
CA ASP A 84 -4.70 -15.73 -20.55
C ASP A 84 -5.41 -14.37 -20.68
N THR A 85 -5.34 -13.54 -19.64
CA THR A 85 -6.03 -12.24 -19.59
C THR A 85 -5.32 -11.21 -20.46
N LEU A 86 -3.98 -11.12 -20.38
CA LEU A 86 -3.20 -10.25 -21.26
C LEU A 86 -3.36 -10.68 -22.72
N CYS A 87 -3.28 -11.98 -22.99
CA CYS A 87 -3.50 -12.51 -24.34
C CYS A 87 -4.92 -12.24 -24.84
N GLY A 88 -5.95 -12.34 -23.99
CA GLY A 88 -7.32 -11.97 -24.34
C GLY A 88 -7.48 -10.50 -24.77
N TYR A 89 -6.74 -9.58 -24.15
CA TYR A 89 -6.67 -8.18 -24.60
C TYR A 89 -5.87 -8.03 -25.89
N PHE A 90 -4.70 -8.67 -25.99
CA PHE A 90 -3.79 -8.57 -27.13
C PHE A 90 -4.40 -9.11 -28.42
N THR A 91 -5.07 -10.28 -28.36
CA THR A 91 -5.75 -10.90 -29.52
C THR A 91 -7.21 -10.47 -29.69
N SER A 92 -7.67 -9.42 -28.98
CA SER A 92 -9.08 -9.00 -28.91
C SER A 92 -9.73 -8.68 -30.26
N HIS A 93 -8.92 -8.34 -31.27
CA HIS A 93 -9.36 -8.01 -32.62
C HIS A 93 -9.30 -9.18 -33.61
N GLY A 94 -8.96 -10.38 -33.13
CA GLY A 94 -8.95 -11.63 -33.91
C GLY A 94 -7.65 -11.90 -34.68
N PRO A 95 -7.56 -13.07 -35.35
CA PRO A 95 -6.30 -13.58 -35.92
C PRO A 95 -5.77 -12.76 -37.11
N ASN A 96 -6.65 -12.07 -37.83
CA ASN A 96 -6.30 -11.28 -39.02
C ASN A 96 -6.00 -9.80 -38.71
N TYR A 97 -5.90 -9.44 -37.43
CA TYR A 97 -5.52 -8.08 -37.03
C TYR A 97 -4.02 -7.84 -37.23
N ASP A 98 -3.65 -6.57 -37.43
CA ASP A 98 -2.27 -6.11 -37.59
C ASP A 98 -1.48 -6.40 -36.29
N PRO A 99 -0.52 -7.35 -36.28
CA PRO A 99 0.12 -7.80 -35.04
C PRO A 99 1.00 -6.72 -34.40
N LEU A 100 1.51 -5.77 -35.20
CA LEU A 100 2.29 -4.66 -34.69
C LEU A 100 1.39 -3.61 -34.02
N LYS A 101 0.19 -3.35 -34.56
CA LYS A 101 -0.81 -2.49 -33.90
C LYS A 101 -1.38 -3.06 -32.62
N ALA A 102 -1.40 -4.38 -32.45
CA ALA A 102 -1.84 -5.00 -31.20
C ALA A 102 -1.01 -4.53 -29.98
N PHE A 103 0.26 -4.16 -30.18
CA PHE A 103 1.10 -3.58 -29.13
C PHE A 103 0.67 -2.17 -28.71
N GLU A 104 0.07 -1.35 -29.59
CA GLU A 104 -0.40 0.02 -29.23
C GLU A 104 -1.42 -0.03 -28.07
N ILE A 105 -2.25 -1.08 -28.04
CA ILE A 105 -3.26 -1.32 -27.00
C ILE A 105 -2.59 -1.48 -25.62
N LEU A 106 -1.42 -2.12 -25.55
CA LEU A 106 -0.69 -2.36 -24.30
C LEU A 106 0.21 -1.18 -23.92
N THR A 107 0.87 -0.53 -24.88
CA THR A 107 1.73 0.65 -24.61
C THR A 107 0.90 1.85 -24.14
N ALA A 108 -0.35 1.99 -24.62
CA ALA A 108 -1.28 3.00 -24.13
C ALA A 108 -1.73 2.81 -22.68
N MET A 109 -1.55 1.61 -22.10
CA MET A 109 -1.84 1.33 -20.69
C MET A 109 -0.66 1.59 -19.75
N ASN A 110 0.56 1.79 -20.28
CA ASN A 110 1.81 1.66 -19.52
C ASN A 110 2.85 2.74 -19.84
N ALA A 111 2.39 3.94 -20.22
CA ALA A 111 3.25 5.09 -20.50
C ALA A 111 3.85 5.68 -19.21
N GLN A 112 4.94 5.09 -18.73
CA GLN A 112 5.73 5.58 -17.59
C GLN A 112 7.05 6.19 -18.04
N THR A 113 7.04 7.51 -18.26
CA THR A 113 8.22 8.34 -17.99
C THR A 113 8.39 8.42 -16.47
N MET A 114 9.61 8.36 -15.94
CA MET A 114 9.80 8.56 -14.50
C MET A 114 9.72 10.06 -14.19
N ASN A 115 8.56 10.50 -13.72
CA ASN A 115 8.35 11.86 -13.24
C ASN A 115 8.93 11.98 -11.83
N ILE A 116 10.04 12.72 -11.71
CA ILE A 116 10.86 12.80 -10.48
C ILE A 116 10.85 14.21 -9.86
N ASN A 117 10.23 15.16 -10.55
CA ASN A 117 10.11 16.55 -10.14
C ASN A 117 9.39 16.65 -8.79
N PHE A 118 10.08 17.06 -7.74
CA PHE A 118 9.49 17.21 -6.41
C PHE A 118 8.22 18.08 -6.43
N THR A 119 8.25 19.20 -7.15
CA THR A 119 7.09 20.10 -7.30
C THR A 119 5.94 19.43 -8.04
N GLN A 120 6.19 18.60 -9.06
CA GLN A 120 5.12 17.88 -9.74
C GLN A 120 4.57 16.75 -8.86
N THR A 121 5.40 16.05 -8.09
CA THR A 121 4.95 15.08 -7.09
C THR A 121 4.09 15.75 -6.02
N VAL A 122 4.47 16.95 -5.54
CA VAL A 122 3.62 17.78 -4.66
C VAL A 122 2.30 18.11 -5.35
N VAL A 123 2.28 18.53 -6.62
CA VAL A 123 1.05 18.83 -7.37
C VAL A 123 0.16 17.58 -7.51
N ASP A 124 0.74 16.43 -7.88
CA ASP A 124 0.02 15.18 -8.07
C ASP A 124 -0.62 14.69 -6.76
N ILE A 125 0.11 14.79 -5.64
CA ILE A 125 -0.39 14.45 -4.28
C ILE A 125 -1.34 15.55 -3.74
N SER A 126 -1.22 16.80 -4.17
CA SER A 126 -2.10 17.90 -3.72
C SER A 126 -3.56 17.72 -4.18
N GLY A 127 -3.82 16.82 -5.13
CA GLY A 127 -5.13 16.51 -5.68
C GLY A 127 -6.19 16.23 -4.61
N ILE A 128 -7.19 17.10 -4.54
CA ILE A 128 -8.36 17.04 -3.64
C ILE A 128 -9.64 16.55 -4.36
N GLU A 129 -9.52 16.03 -5.58
CA GLU A 129 -10.66 15.54 -6.37
C GLU A 129 -11.08 14.13 -5.92
N TYR A 130 -12.17 14.03 -5.15
CA TYR A 130 -12.75 12.75 -4.67
C TYR A 130 -13.14 11.72 -5.74
N GLU A 131 -13.09 12.09 -7.02
CA GLU A 131 -13.28 11.17 -8.16
C GLU A 131 -12.03 10.33 -8.48
N LYS A 132 -10.88 10.69 -7.91
CA LYS A 132 -9.61 9.96 -8.02
C LYS A 132 -9.28 9.27 -6.69
N ASP A 133 -8.38 8.28 -6.74
CA ASP A 133 -7.80 7.70 -5.54
C ASP A 133 -6.85 8.71 -4.89
N ILE A 134 -7.19 9.16 -3.69
CA ILE A 134 -6.41 10.10 -2.87
C ILE A 134 -5.75 9.41 -1.68
N SER A 135 -5.79 8.07 -1.58
CA SER A 135 -5.32 7.31 -0.41
C SER A 135 -3.85 7.61 -0.08
N GLY A 136 -3.01 7.82 -1.10
CA GLY A 136 -1.62 8.26 -0.91
C GLY A 136 -1.49 9.62 -0.19
N ARG A 137 -2.34 10.61 -0.52
CA ARG A 137 -2.37 11.92 0.15
C ARG A 137 -2.87 11.81 1.59
N LEU A 138 -3.91 10.99 1.81
CA LEU A 138 -4.50 10.75 3.13
C LEU A 138 -3.48 10.06 4.05
N TRP A 139 -2.79 9.03 3.55
CA TRP A 139 -1.73 8.35 4.27
C TRP A 139 -0.56 9.27 4.57
N HIS A 140 -0.12 10.08 3.58
CA HIS A 140 0.95 11.06 3.80
C HIS A 140 0.60 12.07 4.89
N TYR A 141 -0.66 12.53 4.94
CA TYR A 141 -1.13 13.37 6.04
C TYR A 141 -1.03 12.66 7.39
N GLN A 142 -1.47 11.41 7.50
CA GLN A 142 -1.35 10.65 8.77
C GLN A 142 0.12 10.41 9.17
N THR A 143 1.04 10.23 8.22
CA THR A 143 2.47 10.15 8.55
C THR A 143 3.00 11.49 9.10
N CYS A 144 2.63 12.63 8.52
CA CYS A 144 3.01 13.95 9.03
C CYS A 144 2.31 14.30 10.37
N ALA A 145 1.05 13.90 10.52
CA ALA A 145 0.19 14.27 11.64
C ALA A 145 0.27 13.32 12.85
N GLU A 146 0.67 12.05 12.69
CA GLU A 146 0.65 11.11 13.82
C GLU A 146 1.93 10.27 13.96
N PHE A 147 2.52 9.81 12.85
CA PHE A 147 3.39 8.62 12.91
C PHE A 147 4.86 8.81 12.54
N GLY A 148 5.20 9.80 11.73
CA GLY A 148 6.49 9.88 11.07
C GLY A 148 6.59 8.83 9.96
N PHE A 149 7.02 7.62 10.29
CA PHE A 149 7.17 6.47 9.38
C PHE A 149 7.98 6.78 8.10
N PHE A 150 8.91 7.74 8.15
CA PHE A 150 9.69 8.10 6.97
C PHE A 150 10.82 7.08 6.76
N HIS A 151 10.71 6.29 5.69
CA HIS A 151 11.69 5.28 5.29
C HIS A 151 12.97 5.96 4.76
N SER A 152 13.79 6.45 5.68
CA SER A 152 14.98 7.23 5.39
C SER A 152 16.23 6.37 5.23
N THR A 153 17.28 6.97 4.67
CA THR A 153 18.63 6.43 4.64
C THR A 153 19.63 7.23 5.48
N ASN A 154 19.14 8.13 6.37
CA ASN A 154 19.95 9.13 7.10
C ASN A 154 21.24 8.57 7.70
N ARG A 155 21.20 7.36 8.26
CA ARG A 155 22.37 6.71 8.86
C ARG A 155 23.49 6.36 7.88
N GLY A 156 23.19 6.20 6.59
CA GLY A 156 24.15 5.74 5.58
C GLY A 156 24.71 4.34 5.83
N SER A 157 24.11 3.58 6.76
CA SER A 157 24.55 2.25 7.17
C SER A 157 24.20 1.16 6.16
N ASN A 158 23.25 1.44 5.25
CA ASN A 158 22.67 0.41 4.38
C ASN A 158 23.16 0.43 2.93
N ILE A 159 22.91 -0.64 2.18
CA ILE A 159 23.37 -0.83 0.78
C ILE A 159 22.91 0.24 -0.21
N PHE A 160 21.86 1.00 0.10
CA PHE A 160 21.36 2.07 -0.76
C PHE A 160 22.19 3.36 -0.60
N GLY A 161 22.95 3.50 0.49
CA GLY A 161 23.74 4.70 0.81
C GLY A 161 22.86 5.85 1.35
N GLN A 162 23.43 7.03 1.57
CA GLN A 162 22.68 8.23 1.97
C GLN A 162 22.01 8.87 0.75
N THR A 163 20.87 8.33 0.33
CA THR A 163 20.20 8.68 -0.94
C THR A 163 18.73 9.09 -0.81
N GLN A 164 18.19 9.04 0.40
CA GLN A 164 16.92 9.65 0.79
C GLN A 164 17.07 10.17 2.21
N SER A 165 16.99 11.48 2.38
CA SER A 165 16.94 12.10 3.70
C SER A 165 15.52 12.06 4.27
N SER A 166 15.37 11.95 5.59
CA SER A 166 14.09 12.20 6.25
C SER A 166 13.59 13.63 6.00
N SER A 167 14.49 14.57 5.73
CA SER A 167 14.13 15.96 5.37
C SER A 167 13.25 16.04 4.12
N SER A 168 13.41 15.16 3.13
CA SER A 168 12.55 15.20 1.93
C SER A 168 11.09 14.87 2.24
N PHE A 169 10.83 14.00 3.22
CA PHE A 169 9.47 13.74 3.69
C PHE A 169 8.91 14.92 4.51
N ILE A 170 9.76 15.57 5.31
CA ILE A 170 9.40 16.79 6.05
C ILE A 170 9.02 17.91 5.07
N GLU A 171 9.75 18.11 3.97
CA GLU A 171 9.39 19.12 2.96
C GLU A 171 8.04 18.81 2.30
N PHE A 172 7.70 17.54 2.05
CA PHE A 172 6.34 17.17 1.61
C PHE A 172 5.29 17.53 2.68
N CYS A 173 5.55 17.30 3.97
CA CYS A 173 4.65 17.69 5.06
C CYS A 173 4.44 19.21 5.16
N ILE A 174 5.49 20.00 4.93
CA ILE A 174 5.46 21.47 4.91
C ILE A 174 4.65 21.97 3.71
N GLU A 175 5.01 21.57 2.49
CA GLU A 175 4.39 22.08 1.26
C GLU A 175 2.93 21.61 1.08
N LEU A 176 2.58 20.38 1.52
CA LEU A 176 1.22 19.85 1.38
C LEU A 176 0.28 20.23 2.53
N PHE A 177 0.79 20.35 3.76
CA PHE A 177 -0.04 20.44 4.98
C PHE A 177 0.39 21.53 5.98
N GLY A 178 1.51 22.22 5.75
CA GLY A 178 2.05 23.22 6.68
C GLY A 178 2.61 22.63 7.99
N ILE A 179 2.92 21.32 8.02
CA ILE A 179 3.41 20.64 9.23
C ILE A 179 4.95 20.56 9.16
N ASP A 180 5.64 21.34 9.99
CA ASP A 180 7.10 21.41 10.05
C ASP A 180 7.75 20.30 10.91
N ALA A 181 9.08 20.21 10.87
CA ALA A 181 9.86 19.21 11.60
C ALA A 181 9.58 19.20 13.11
N ASP A 182 9.54 20.39 13.73
CA ASP A 182 9.28 20.59 15.15
C ASP A 182 7.86 20.14 15.53
N GLN A 183 6.89 20.24 14.61
CA GLN A 183 5.54 19.76 14.83
C GLN A 183 5.45 18.24 14.60
N ILE A 184 6.11 17.67 13.59
CA ILE A 184 6.19 16.22 13.36
C ILE A 184 6.80 15.51 14.59
N GLU A 185 7.86 16.06 15.18
CA GLU A 185 8.47 15.47 16.39
C GLU A 185 7.47 15.43 17.56
N LYS A 186 6.80 16.56 17.86
CA LYS A 186 5.75 16.63 18.89
C LYS A 186 4.56 15.71 18.60
N ASN A 187 4.18 15.56 17.33
CA ASN A 187 3.11 14.67 16.89
C ASN A 187 3.46 13.21 17.21
N VAL A 188 4.67 12.78 16.81
CA VAL A 188 5.20 11.43 17.07
C VAL A 188 5.36 11.16 18.57
N GLU A 189 5.85 12.12 19.34
CA GLU A 189 5.92 12.03 20.80
C GLU A 189 4.51 11.88 21.40
N SER A 190 3.57 12.74 21.03
CA SER A 190 2.17 12.70 21.51
C SER A 190 1.49 11.37 21.17
N THR A 191 1.68 10.82 19.97
CA THR A 191 1.14 9.50 19.58
C THR A 191 1.72 8.39 20.46
N ASN A 192 3.02 8.42 20.73
CA ASN A 192 3.68 7.44 21.61
C ASN A 192 3.29 7.61 23.09
N GLU A 193 3.05 8.82 23.58
CA GLU A 193 2.53 9.07 24.94
C GLU A 193 1.07 8.62 25.08
N TYR A 194 0.26 8.76 24.03
CA TYR A 194 -1.16 8.40 24.00
C TYR A 194 -1.39 6.88 23.91
N TYR A 195 -0.54 6.17 23.15
CA TYR A 195 -0.64 4.71 22.93
C TYR A 195 0.42 3.86 23.64
N GLY A 196 1.39 4.48 24.33
CA GLY A 196 2.52 3.79 24.99
C GLY A 196 3.61 3.27 24.03
N GLY A 197 3.44 3.41 22.72
CA GLY A 197 4.36 2.86 21.74
C GLY A 197 4.46 1.32 21.80
N ARG A 198 5.48 0.77 21.12
CA ARG A 198 5.80 -0.67 21.14
C ARG A 198 6.12 -1.21 22.54
N ASP A 199 6.93 -0.46 23.29
CA ASP A 199 7.57 -0.97 24.50
C ASP A 199 6.72 -0.75 25.76
N TYR A 200 5.77 0.20 25.73
CA TYR A 200 4.83 0.48 26.83
C TYR A 200 3.34 0.34 26.45
N TYR A 201 3.01 -0.42 25.40
CA TYR A 201 1.64 -0.90 25.16
C TYR A 201 1.08 -1.58 26.42
N ALA A 202 -0.10 -1.15 26.89
CA ALA A 202 -0.66 -1.55 28.19
C ALA A 202 -1.97 -2.36 28.11
N GLY A 203 -2.50 -2.58 26.91
CA GLY A 203 -3.66 -3.44 26.69
C GLY A 203 -3.39 -4.92 26.96
N THR A 204 -4.46 -5.70 27.04
CA THR A 204 -4.42 -7.15 27.33
C THR A 204 -5.24 -7.95 26.32
N ASN A 205 -5.04 -9.28 26.25
CA ASN A 205 -5.71 -10.16 25.27
C ASN A 205 -5.44 -9.75 23.81
N VAL A 206 -4.18 -9.48 23.48
CA VAL A 206 -3.77 -9.15 22.11
C VAL A 206 -2.72 -10.13 21.64
N ILE A 207 -2.84 -10.60 20.39
CA ILE A 207 -1.74 -11.26 19.71
C ILE A 207 -1.15 -10.30 18.66
N PHE A 208 0.15 -10.03 18.79
CA PHE A 208 0.95 -9.35 17.78
C PHE A 208 1.66 -10.41 16.94
N THR A 209 1.40 -10.41 15.64
CA THR A 209 2.05 -11.29 14.66
C THR A 209 2.93 -10.46 13.73
N HIS A 210 4.06 -10.98 13.26
CA HIS A 210 4.87 -10.33 12.21
C HIS A 210 5.81 -11.33 11.53
N GLY A 211 6.24 -11.03 10.31
CA GLY A 211 7.24 -11.81 9.58
C GLY A 211 8.69 -11.55 10.04
N THR A 212 9.60 -12.51 9.84
CA THR A 212 11.06 -12.29 9.96
C THR A 212 11.67 -11.52 8.79
N GLN A 213 10.94 -11.36 7.68
CA GLN A 213 11.33 -10.57 6.51
C GLN A 213 10.54 -9.24 6.43
N ASP A 214 9.59 -9.01 7.33
CA ASP A 214 8.76 -7.82 7.34
C ASP A 214 9.55 -6.59 7.84
N PRO A 215 9.77 -5.56 6.99
CA PRO A 215 10.45 -4.33 7.39
C PRO A 215 9.72 -3.56 8.51
N TRP A 216 8.39 -3.66 8.59
CA TRP A 216 7.58 -3.01 9.63
C TRP A 216 7.71 -3.66 11.00
N SER A 217 8.20 -4.91 11.07
CA SER A 217 8.30 -5.68 12.32
C SER A 217 9.10 -4.97 13.42
N PHE A 218 9.99 -4.03 13.07
CA PHE A 218 10.72 -3.21 14.04
C PHE A 218 9.78 -2.31 14.88
N LEU A 219 8.68 -1.80 14.30
CA LEU A 219 7.70 -0.96 14.99
C LEU A 219 6.60 -1.78 15.70
N THR A 220 6.45 -3.06 15.34
CA THR A 220 5.57 -4.02 16.01
C THR A 220 6.15 -4.53 17.33
N LYS A 221 5.29 -4.96 18.26
CA LYS A 221 5.69 -5.47 19.58
C LYS A 221 6.47 -6.78 19.48
N LYS A 222 7.81 -6.69 19.46
CA LYS A 222 8.74 -7.83 19.35
C LYS A 222 9.08 -8.53 20.67
N THR A 223 9.07 -7.81 21.80
CA THR A 223 9.47 -8.34 23.12
C THR A 223 8.66 -7.72 24.27
N ASP A 224 8.89 -8.22 25.50
CA ASP A 224 8.25 -7.83 26.75
C ASP A 224 6.72 -7.61 26.62
N PRO A 225 5.91 -8.67 26.74
CA PRO A 225 4.47 -8.56 26.55
C PRO A 225 3.77 -7.68 27.60
N LYS A 226 4.43 -7.29 28.71
CA LYS A 226 3.89 -6.61 29.91
C LYS A 226 2.77 -7.37 30.65
N HIS A 227 1.98 -8.20 29.97
CA HIS A 227 0.98 -9.10 30.53
C HIS A 227 1.05 -10.48 29.86
N TRP A 228 0.80 -11.56 30.61
CA TRP A 228 0.85 -12.93 30.06
C TRP A 228 -0.18 -13.22 28.96
N SER A 229 -1.25 -12.43 28.89
CA SER A 229 -2.29 -12.56 27.84
C SER A 229 -2.02 -11.69 26.60
N VAL A 230 -0.89 -10.99 26.56
CA VAL A 230 -0.34 -10.43 25.32
C VAL A 230 0.64 -11.47 24.75
N VAL A 231 0.38 -11.90 23.52
CA VAL A 231 1.17 -12.91 22.81
C VAL A 231 1.91 -12.24 21.67
N ILE A 232 3.18 -12.61 21.50
CA ILE A 232 4.03 -12.14 20.40
C ILE A 232 4.44 -13.38 19.61
N ALA A 233 4.23 -13.37 18.30
CA ALA A 233 4.42 -14.53 17.45
C ALA A 233 5.05 -14.15 16.10
N GLU A 234 6.30 -14.59 15.89
CA GLU A 234 7.07 -14.30 14.68
C GLU A 234 6.96 -15.45 13.67
N ILE A 235 6.81 -15.11 12.39
CA ILE A 235 6.64 -16.05 11.27
C ILE A 235 7.97 -16.20 10.55
N GLU A 236 8.63 -17.35 10.70
CA GLU A 236 9.90 -17.65 10.06
C GLU A 236 9.75 -17.68 8.52
N GLY A 237 10.55 -16.87 7.84
CA GLY A 237 10.46 -16.62 6.41
C GLY A 237 9.24 -15.78 5.98
N GLY A 238 8.36 -15.38 6.90
CA GLY A 238 7.16 -14.60 6.58
C GLY A 238 7.46 -13.13 6.26
N SER A 239 6.59 -12.55 5.44
CA SER A 239 6.52 -11.14 5.08
C SER A 239 5.34 -10.41 5.75
N HIS A 240 4.99 -9.22 5.26
CA HIS A 240 4.04 -8.31 5.91
C HIS A 240 2.59 -8.81 5.80
N VAL A 241 1.93 -8.94 6.94
CA VAL A 241 0.54 -9.42 7.11
C VAL A 241 0.25 -10.86 6.64
N ASP A 242 1.29 -11.69 6.46
CA ASP A 242 1.14 -13.05 5.91
C ASP A 242 0.13 -13.94 6.67
N ASP A 243 -0.03 -13.77 7.99
CA ASP A 243 -0.93 -14.59 8.82
C ASP A 243 -2.42 -14.32 8.61
N MET A 244 -2.79 -13.17 8.03
CA MET A 244 -4.17 -12.88 7.62
C MET A 244 -4.50 -13.42 6.23
N GLY A 245 -3.50 -13.89 5.48
CA GLY A 245 -3.65 -14.49 4.16
C GLY A 245 -4.34 -15.86 4.17
N SER A 246 -3.85 -16.79 3.35
CA SER A 246 -4.48 -18.10 3.23
C SER A 246 -4.44 -18.91 4.52
N SER A 247 -5.56 -19.54 4.83
CA SER A 247 -5.75 -20.49 5.92
C SER A 247 -4.84 -21.71 5.77
N CYS A 248 -4.21 -22.11 6.87
CA CYS A 248 -3.34 -23.28 6.94
C CYS A 248 -3.96 -24.47 7.68
N PHE A 249 -5.26 -24.39 8.01
CA PHE A 249 -6.06 -25.51 8.52
C PHE A 249 -6.50 -26.47 7.39
N THR A 250 -6.37 -26.05 6.13
CA THR A 250 -6.45 -26.90 4.94
C THR A 250 -5.05 -27.08 4.32
N PRO A 251 -4.78 -28.19 3.60
CA PRO A 251 -3.51 -28.37 2.91
C PRO A 251 -3.33 -27.31 1.80
N ASN A 252 -2.34 -26.44 1.98
CA ASN A 252 -1.97 -25.37 1.06
C ASN A 252 -0.44 -25.33 0.91
N ALA A 253 0.04 -25.07 -0.31
CA ALA A 253 1.47 -25.01 -0.65
C ALA A 253 2.20 -23.87 0.08
N PHE A 254 1.53 -22.74 0.30
CA PHE A 254 2.11 -21.55 0.95
C PHE A 254 2.24 -21.69 2.48
N CYS A 255 1.74 -22.77 3.08
CA CYS A 255 1.74 -22.94 4.52
C CYS A 255 3.04 -23.56 5.04
N THR A 256 3.94 -22.71 5.55
CA THR A 256 5.13 -23.15 6.30
C THR A 256 4.75 -23.77 7.67
N PRO A 257 5.64 -24.52 8.33
CA PRO A 257 5.41 -25.00 9.70
C PRO A 257 5.21 -23.85 10.70
N SER A 258 5.97 -22.76 10.56
CA SER A 258 5.84 -21.57 11.40
C SER A 258 4.47 -20.89 11.20
N MET A 259 4.03 -20.71 9.96
CA MET A 259 2.70 -20.16 9.67
C MET A 259 1.56 -20.99 10.31
N ARG A 260 1.63 -22.33 10.21
CA ARG A 260 0.67 -23.22 10.89
C ARG A 260 0.66 -23.02 12.41
N GLN A 261 1.83 -22.86 13.01
CA GLN A 261 1.96 -22.63 14.45
C GLN A 261 1.34 -21.30 14.86
N VAL A 262 1.65 -20.21 14.15
CA VAL A 262 1.11 -18.87 14.43
C VAL A 262 -0.41 -18.85 14.27
N GLN A 263 -0.97 -19.33 13.15
CA GLN A 263 -2.43 -19.38 12.96
C GLN A 263 -3.13 -20.25 14.01
N SER A 264 -2.52 -21.37 14.43
CA SER A 264 -3.07 -22.22 15.50
C SER A 264 -3.07 -21.51 16.87
N LEU A 265 -1.99 -20.79 17.19
CA LEU A 265 -1.85 -20.01 18.42
C LEU A 265 -2.85 -18.84 18.47
N THR A 266 -3.06 -18.17 17.34
CA THR A 266 -4.08 -17.12 17.17
C THR A 266 -5.48 -17.66 17.50
N LEU A 267 -5.88 -18.80 16.91
CA LEU A 267 -7.16 -19.44 17.19
C LEU A 267 -7.30 -19.94 18.64
N GLU A 268 -6.22 -20.45 19.24
CA GLU A 268 -6.23 -20.90 20.64
C GLU A 268 -6.48 -19.73 21.60
N ASN A 269 -5.86 -18.58 21.36
CA ASN A 269 -6.07 -17.40 22.20
C ASN A 269 -7.49 -16.83 22.05
N MET A 270 -8.05 -16.79 20.84
CA MET A 270 -9.47 -16.40 20.64
C MET A 270 -10.43 -17.27 21.45
N ARG A 271 -10.21 -18.58 21.47
CA ARG A 271 -11.03 -19.51 22.27
C ARG A 271 -10.91 -19.23 23.77
N LYS A 272 -9.71 -18.87 24.26
CA LYS A 272 -9.49 -18.46 25.66
C LYS A 272 -10.18 -17.13 25.98
N TRP A 273 -10.22 -16.17 25.06
CA TRP A 273 -10.89 -14.89 25.29
C TRP A 273 -12.42 -15.01 25.27
N ILE A 274 -12.98 -15.83 24.37
CA ILE A 274 -14.43 -16.07 24.25
C ILE A 274 -14.98 -16.84 25.46
N ASN A 275 -14.21 -17.79 26.02
CA ASN A 275 -14.57 -18.54 27.21
C ASN A 275 -13.43 -18.48 28.26
N PRO A 276 -13.30 -17.35 28.99
CA PRO A 276 -12.18 -17.13 29.89
C PRO A 276 -12.35 -17.93 31.18
N LEU A 277 -11.46 -18.91 31.37
CA LEU A 277 -11.31 -19.61 32.66
C LEU A 277 -10.85 -18.68 33.79
N PHE A 278 -10.15 -17.59 33.43
CA PHE A 278 -9.66 -16.57 34.34
C PHE A 278 -9.93 -15.19 33.75
N PRO A 279 -10.60 -14.27 34.48
CA PRO A 279 -10.71 -12.88 34.07
C PRO A 279 -9.34 -12.23 33.92
N VAL A 280 -9.17 -11.46 32.85
CA VAL A 280 -7.96 -10.69 32.57
C VAL A 280 -8.27 -9.22 32.87
N PRO A 281 -7.36 -8.45 33.51
CA PRO A 281 -7.58 -7.03 33.74
C PRO A 281 -7.69 -6.27 32.42
N ASP A 282 -8.53 -5.23 32.41
CA ASP A 282 -8.76 -4.38 31.23
C ASP A 282 -7.47 -3.78 30.64
N ARG A 283 -6.51 -3.44 31.52
CA ARG A 283 -5.18 -2.90 31.20
C ARG A 283 -4.18 -3.17 32.31
N VAL A 284 -2.89 -3.02 32.03
CA VAL A 284 -1.79 -3.11 33.01
C VAL A 284 -1.28 -1.72 33.41
N GLU A 285 -0.93 -1.56 34.69
CA GLU A 285 -0.16 -0.40 35.15
C GLU A 285 1.32 -0.58 34.81
N ILE A 286 1.85 0.31 33.99
CA ILE A 286 3.28 0.34 33.65
C ILE A 286 3.93 1.36 34.56
N THR A 287 4.72 0.86 35.50
CA THR A 287 5.27 1.63 36.63
C THR A 287 6.69 2.17 36.36
N ASP A 288 7.18 1.97 35.14
CA ASP A 288 8.61 2.04 34.78
C ASP A 288 9.11 3.49 34.53
N ASN A 289 8.45 4.50 35.12
CA ASN A 289 8.86 5.91 35.27
C ASN A 289 9.39 6.70 34.04
N VAL A 290 9.27 6.19 32.81
CA VAL A 290 9.60 6.92 31.57
C VAL A 290 8.36 6.97 30.69
N GLY A 291 7.64 8.10 30.75
CA GLY A 291 6.33 8.28 30.14
C GLY A 291 5.25 8.56 31.20
N LYS A 292 4.95 9.84 31.43
CA LYS A 292 3.78 10.20 32.25
C LYS A 292 2.53 10.00 31.39
N ARG A 293 1.76 8.95 31.68
CA ARG A 293 0.44 8.77 31.05
C ARG A 293 -0.42 10.03 31.23
N PRO A 294 -1.13 10.49 30.19
CA PRO A 294 -2.27 11.38 30.38
C PRO A 294 -3.27 10.77 31.37
N GLN A 295 -4.01 11.60 32.10
CA GLN A 295 -5.14 11.10 32.90
C GLN A 295 -6.29 10.71 31.97
N LEU A 296 -6.28 9.46 31.50
CA LEU A 296 -7.27 8.91 30.59
C LEU A 296 -8.60 8.58 31.29
N PHE A 297 -9.27 9.63 31.79
CA PHE A 297 -10.71 9.88 31.65
C PHE A 297 -11.08 11.29 32.14
N ASP A 298 -10.55 12.35 31.51
CA ASP A 298 -11.16 13.67 31.59
C ASP A 298 -11.90 13.96 30.28
N PRO A 299 -13.24 14.01 30.26
CA PRO A 299 -14.01 14.40 29.06
C PRO A 299 -13.82 15.88 28.65
N ASN A 300 -12.99 16.64 29.37
CA ASN A 300 -12.52 17.97 29.00
C ASN A 300 -11.09 17.97 28.42
N VAL A 301 -10.36 16.86 28.48
CA VAL A 301 -9.06 16.69 27.81
C VAL A 301 -9.32 16.03 26.46
N ASN A 302 -9.58 16.87 25.46
CA ASN A 302 -9.48 16.45 24.08
C ASN A 302 -8.07 15.89 23.83
N PRO A 303 -7.88 14.89 22.94
CA PRO A 303 -6.57 14.71 22.32
C PRO A 303 -6.13 16.06 21.73
N ILE A 304 -4.82 16.32 21.65
CA ILE A 304 -4.32 17.59 21.11
C ILE A 304 -4.70 17.65 19.63
N LEU A 305 -5.87 18.25 19.36
CA LEU A 305 -6.37 18.52 18.03
C LEU A 305 -5.36 19.43 17.37
N MET A 306 -4.72 18.90 16.33
CA MET A 306 -3.57 19.54 15.73
C MET A 306 -3.98 20.89 15.16
N THR A 307 -3.20 21.91 15.51
CA THR A 307 -3.60 23.31 15.36
C THR A 307 -3.97 23.63 13.93
N HIS A 308 -5.14 24.26 13.75
CA HIS A 308 -5.70 24.68 12.47
C HIS A 308 -4.65 25.27 11.50
N MET A 309 -4.27 24.50 10.47
CA MET A 309 -3.55 25.00 9.30
C MET A 309 -4.15 24.46 8.00
N ASN A 310 -5.41 24.85 7.75
CA ASN A 310 -6.01 24.78 6.42
C ASN A 310 -6.69 26.13 6.11
N SER A 311 -5.88 27.12 5.73
CA SER A 311 -6.35 28.20 4.85
C SER A 311 -5.81 27.94 3.45
N PRO A 312 -6.67 27.85 2.40
CA PRO A 312 -6.21 27.70 1.01
C PRO A 312 -5.23 28.78 0.55
N ASP A 313 -5.23 29.95 1.20
CA ASP A 313 -4.36 31.09 0.90
C ASP A 313 -2.91 30.93 1.41
N SER A 314 -2.58 29.82 2.10
CA SER A 314 -1.27 29.61 2.74
C SER A 314 -0.26 28.80 1.92
N VAL A 315 -0.68 28.14 0.83
CA VAL A 315 0.24 27.48 -0.13
C VAL A 315 0.95 28.53 -0.98
N LYS A 316 1.96 29.17 -0.38
CA LYS A 316 3.02 29.84 -1.14
C LYS A 316 4.06 28.79 -1.47
N LEU A 317 3.96 28.18 -2.65
CA LEU A 317 5.06 27.43 -3.26
C LEU A 317 6.32 28.32 -3.26
N VAL A 318 7.29 28.05 -2.39
CA VAL A 318 8.55 28.84 -2.31
C VAL A 318 9.61 28.31 -3.28
N ALA A 319 9.42 27.10 -3.82
CA ALA A 319 10.24 26.50 -4.87
C ALA A 319 10.10 27.23 -6.24
N GLN A 320 10.67 28.44 -6.35
CA GLN A 320 10.94 29.06 -7.65
C GLN A 320 12.16 28.41 -8.31
N ARG A 321 11.94 27.50 -9.26
CA ARG A 321 12.91 27.14 -10.29
C ARG A 321 12.44 27.63 -11.67
N SER A 322 13.36 27.67 -12.63
CA SER A 322 13.29 28.50 -13.84
C SER A 322 12.02 28.32 -14.69
N LYS A 323 11.49 29.45 -15.17
CA LYS A 323 10.38 29.48 -16.15
C LYS A 323 10.81 28.82 -17.47
N GLU A 324 10.07 27.79 -17.88
CA GLU A 324 9.81 27.52 -19.29
C GLU A 324 8.29 27.49 -19.54
N GLU A 325 7.88 27.89 -20.74
CA GLU A 325 6.50 28.34 -21.01
C GLU A 325 5.55 27.21 -21.47
N ASP A 326 4.32 27.24 -20.94
CA ASP A 326 3.19 26.39 -21.36
C ASP A 326 2.95 26.39 -22.88
N LYS A 327 3.04 25.24 -23.54
CA LYS A 327 2.33 24.96 -24.81
C LYS A 327 1.98 23.47 -25.03
N ILE A 328 0.89 23.00 -24.43
CA ILE A 328 0.02 22.02 -25.12
C ILE A 328 -1.45 22.41 -24.94
N SER A 329 -2.11 22.69 -26.05
CA SER A 329 -3.58 22.62 -26.12
C SER A 329 -3.98 21.60 -27.19
N ASN A 330 -4.87 20.68 -26.84
CA ASN A 330 -6.22 20.64 -27.39
C ASN A 330 -7.07 19.51 -26.78
N ARG A 331 -8.39 19.70 -26.86
CA ARG A 331 -9.42 18.85 -26.26
C ARG A 331 -9.54 17.48 -26.92
N LEU A 332 -10.05 16.50 -26.17
CA LEU A 332 -10.78 15.35 -26.70
C LEU A 332 -12.18 15.31 -26.09
N ASP A 333 -13.20 15.06 -26.93
CA ASP A 333 -14.60 14.82 -26.56
C ASP A 333 -15.01 13.48 -27.18
N PHE A 334 -15.48 12.53 -26.37
CA PHE A 334 -16.07 11.29 -26.85
C PHE A 334 -17.32 10.90 -26.05
N LYS A 335 -18.47 11.41 -26.49
CA LYS A 335 -19.78 10.90 -26.06
C LYS A 335 -20.13 9.56 -26.73
N LYS A 336 -20.47 8.60 -25.87
CA LYS A 336 -21.28 7.38 -26.10
C LYS A 336 -20.63 6.22 -26.87
N TRP A 337 -20.24 5.18 -26.11
CA TRP A 337 -20.73 3.84 -26.42
C TRP A 337 -20.90 2.96 -25.17
N ASN A 338 -22.10 2.40 -25.02
CA ASN A 338 -22.37 1.22 -24.19
C ASN A 338 -23.66 0.56 -24.71
N LYS A 339 -23.56 -0.68 -25.18
CA LYS A 339 -24.68 -1.63 -25.25
C LYS A 339 -24.16 -3.05 -25.52
N PHE A 340 -24.89 -4.03 -24.98
CA PHE A 340 -24.64 -5.48 -25.09
C PHE A 340 -23.57 -6.08 -24.18
N THR A 341 -23.86 -5.92 -22.88
CA THR A 341 -23.65 -6.96 -21.87
C THR A 341 -23.98 -8.38 -22.39
N GLY A 342 -22.98 -9.26 -22.39
CA GLY A 342 -23.13 -10.71 -22.61
C GLY A 342 -22.18 -11.50 -21.70
N LYS A 343 -22.54 -11.67 -20.42
CA LYS A 343 -21.82 -12.53 -19.43
C LYS A 343 -21.79 -13.99 -19.97
N GLY A 344 -20.83 -14.88 -19.68
CA GLY A 344 -19.66 -14.96 -18.78
C GLY A 344 -19.39 -16.46 -18.46
N ARG A 345 -18.39 -16.92 -17.68
CA ARG A 345 -17.18 -16.37 -17.03
C ARG A 345 -16.45 -17.55 -16.34
N LYS A 346 -15.10 -17.64 -16.35
CA LYS A 346 -14.25 -17.98 -15.17
C LYS A 346 -12.73 -17.90 -15.41
N VAL A 347 -12.07 -17.00 -14.68
CA VAL A 347 -10.63 -16.98 -14.33
C VAL A 347 -10.54 -16.81 -12.80
N LEU A 348 -9.53 -17.38 -12.16
CA LEU A 348 -9.31 -17.32 -10.70
C LEU A 348 -8.43 -16.13 -10.28
N LEU A 349 -9.04 -14.95 -10.26
CA LEU A 349 -8.96 -14.10 -9.07
C LEU A 349 -9.96 -14.65 -8.03
N PRO A 350 -10.14 -14.04 -6.83
CA PRO A 350 -11.46 -14.12 -6.21
C PRO A 350 -12.57 -13.91 -7.27
N PRO A 351 -13.60 -14.76 -7.28
CA PRO A 351 -14.39 -14.98 -8.49
C PRO A 351 -15.13 -13.70 -8.90
N PRO A 352 -15.09 -13.29 -10.19
CA PRO A 352 -15.77 -12.07 -10.62
C PRO A 352 -17.26 -12.08 -10.29
N ILE A 353 -17.87 -10.90 -10.14
CA ILE A 353 -19.33 -10.75 -10.06
C ILE A 353 -19.94 -11.13 -11.43
N SER A 354 -20.87 -12.07 -11.59
CA SER A 354 -21.52 -12.89 -10.56
C SER A 354 -22.70 -12.17 -9.95
N LYS A 355 -23.33 -11.24 -10.70
CA LYS A 355 -24.70 -10.79 -10.42
C LYS A 355 -25.68 -11.97 -10.61
N ASN A 356 -25.73 -12.86 -9.62
CA ASN A 356 -26.79 -12.79 -8.63
C ASN A 356 -26.25 -11.77 -7.61
N ASP A 357 -26.74 -10.55 -7.43
CA ASP A 357 -28.13 -10.06 -7.43
C ASP A 357 -29.11 -11.05 -6.78
N GLN A 358 -28.55 -11.93 -5.93
CA GLN A 358 -29.16 -12.42 -4.72
C GLN A 358 -28.10 -12.14 -3.67
N ALA A 359 -28.28 -11.05 -2.93
CA ALA A 359 -27.73 -11.01 -1.58
C ALA A 359 -28.23 -12.31 -0.91
N SER A 360 -27.30 -13.18 -0.51
CA SER A 360 -27.63 -14.08 0.57
C SER A 360 -27.98 -13.18 1.74
N GLU A 361 -29.11 -13.43 2.42
CA GLU A 361 -29.52 -12.64 3.59
C GLU A 361 -28.43 -12.56 4.67
N SER A 362 -27.40 -13.42 4.58
CA SER A 362 -26.24 -13.46 5.47
C SER A 362 -25.00 -12.63 5.05
N ILE A 363 -24.85 -12.14 3.81
CA ILE A 363 -23.63 -11.41 3.40
C ILE A 363 -23.99 -10.14 2.63
N GLY A 364 -23.42 -8.99 3.03
CA GLY A 364 -23.69 -7.72 2.39
C GLY A 364 -22.75 -6.58 2.77
N GLN A 365 -23.04 -5.40 2.23
CA GLN A 365 -22.46 -4.13 2.62
C GLN A 365 -23.59 -3.18 3.06
N ASP A 366 -23.29 -2.25 3.95
CA ASP A 366 -24.20 -1.18 4.35
C ASP A 366 -23.38 0.04 4.81
N PHE A 367 -24.04 1.08 5.28
CA PHE A 367 -23.42 2.28 5.84
C PHE A 367 -23.90 2.54 7.27
N ILE A 368 -23.01 3.04 8.10
CA ILE A 368 -23.32 3.55 9.45
C ILE A 368 -23.13 5.06 9.46
N VAL A 369 -24.06 5.77 10.11
CA VAL A 369 -23.94 7.22 10.32
C VAL A 369 -22.98 7.45 11.50
N GLN A 370 -21.84 8.09 11.23
CA GLN A 370 -20.84 8.49 12.23
C GLN A 370 -20.82 10.02 12.39
N THR A 371 -20.35 10.49 13.54
CA THR A 371 -19.99 11.91 13.74
C THR A 371 -18.67 12.23 13.03
N TRP A 372 -18.51 13.46 12.55
CA TRP A 372 -17.22 13.95 12.06
C TRP A 372 -16.18 13.97 13.19
N ASP A 373 -16.61 14.37 14.39
CA ASP A 373 -15.73 14.55 15.55
C ASP A 373 -16.36 13.90 16.80
N HIS A 374 -15.67 12.90 17.35
CA HIS A 374 -16.05 12.24 18.60
C HIS A 374 -15.63 13.02 19.86
N PHE A 375 -14.80 14.06 19.71
CA PHE A 375 -14.26 14.88 20.80
C PHE A 375 -14.99 16.23 20.95
N ASN A 376 -15.82 16.62 19.97
CA ASN A 376 -16.71 17.77 20.05
C ASN A 376 -18.10 17.36 20.55
N GLN A 377 -18.44 17.73 21.79
CA GLN A 377 -19.75 17.42 22.40
C GLN A 377 -20.95 18.11 21.70
N ASN A 378 -20.69 19.14 20.89
CA ASN A 378 -21.71 19.85 20.11
C ASN A 378 -21.62 19.52 18.61
N GLU A 379 -21.06 18.36 18.24
CA GLU A 379 -20.97 17.97 16.84
C GLU A 379 -22.32 17.51 16.29
N GLU A 380 -22.81 18.24 15.28
CA GLU A 380 -24.05 17.90 14.55
C GLU A 380 -23.75 17.33 13.15
N ARG A 381 -22.51 17.46 12.66
CA ARG A 381 -22.11 16.98 11.34
C ARG A 381 -21.85 15.48 11.37
N THR A 382 -22.41 14.77 10.39
CA THR A 382 -22.27 13.33 10.24
C THR A 382 -21.80 12.94 8.84
N PHE A 383 -21.28 11.72 8.72
CA PHE A 383 -20.95 11.10 7.44
C PHE A 383 -21.37 9.62 7.44
N ASN A 384 -21.45 9.03 6.25
CA ASN A 384 -21.74 7.61 6.09
C ASN A 384 -20.43 6.84 5.99
N GLN A 385 -20.10 6.05 7.00
CA GLN A 385 -18.97 5.12 6.99
C GLN A 385 -19.44 3.77 6.43
N ARG A 386 -18.72 3.23 5.45
CA ARG A 386 -19.05 1.95 4.81
C ARG A 386 -18.61 0.79 5.69
N TRP A 387 -19.38 -0.29 5.68
CA TRP A 387 -19.01 -1.54 6.33
C TRP A 387 -19.55 -2.75 5.58
N PHE A 388 -18.92 -3.89 5.80
CA PHE A 388 -19.27 -5.18 5.21
C PHE A 388 -19.59 -6.19 6.32
N SER A 389 -20.41 -7.18 6.00
CA SER A 389 -20.86 -8.18 6.97
C SER A 389 -21.00 -9.58 6.38
N ASN A 390 -20.80 -10.58 7.24
CA ASN A 390 -21.08 -11.98 6.99
C ASN A 390 -21.58 -12.68 8.27
N TYR A 391 -22.87 -13.01 8.29
CA TYR A 391 -23.59 -13.70 9.37
C TYR A 391 -23.68 -15.22 9.16
N LYS A 392 -22.94 -15.81 8.22
CA LYS A 392 -23.08 -17.22 7.81
C LYS A 392 -22.75 -18.23 8.91
N PHE A 393 -21.89 -17.85 9.87
CA PHE A 393 -21.40 -18.76 10.91
C PHE A 393 -21.89 -18.43 12.33
N GLY A 394 -22.29 -17.19 12.56
CA GLY A 394 -22.61 -16.68 13.89
C GLY A 394 -24.08 -16.74 14.28
N THR A 395 -24.31 -16.44 15.55
CA THR A 395 -25.63 -16.27 16.16
C THR A 395 -25.69 -14.93 16.89
N GLY A 396 -26.86 -14.49 17.36
CA GLY A 396 -26.99 -13.23 18.09
C GLY A 396 -26.27 -13.20 19.45
N ASP A 397 -26.05 -14.36 20.05
CA ASP A 397 -25.27 -14.58 21.29
C ASP A 397 -23.83 -15.06 21.02
N GLY A 398 -23.49 -15.35 19.76
CA GLY A 398 -22.17 -15.80 19.34
C GLY A 398 -21.13 -14.67 19.26
N PRO A 399 -19.83 -15.02 19.17
CA PRO A 399 -18.76 -14.05 19.00
C PRO A 399 -18.91 -13.21 17.72
N ASN A 400 -18.28 -12.04 17.71
CA ASN A 400 -18.31 -11.08 16.61
C ASN A 400 -16.88 -10.66 16.27
N PHE A 401 -16.45 -10.86 15.03
CA PHE A 401 -15.11 -10.51 14.56
C PHE A 401 -15.19 -9.26 13.69
N LEU A 402 -14.34 -8.27 13.97
CA LEU A 402 -14.29 -7.01 13.25
C LEU A 402 -12.89 -6.75 12.70
N ILE A 403 -12.72 -6.79 11.38
CA ILE A 403 -11.58 -6.13 10.74
C ILE A 403 -11.81 -4.62 10.78
N ILE A 404 -10.81 -3.90 11.27
CA ILE A 404 -10.70 -2.45 11.12
C ILE A 404 -10.03 -2.20 9.77
N GLY A 405 -10.63 -1.36 8.93
CA GLY A 405 -10.07 -0.99 7.63
C GLY A 405 -8.93 0.02 7.76
N GLY A 406 -8.15 0.16 6.69
CA GLY A 406 -6.89 0.91 6.71
C GLY A 406 -6.76 2.02 5.69
N GLU A 407 -5.51 2.22 5.27
CA GLU A 407 -4.98 3.24 4.37
C GLU A 407 -5.39 3.07 2.89
N GLY A 408 -6.64 2.62 2.62
CA GLY A 408 -7.15 2.38 1.28
C GLY A 408 -8.63 2.01 1.22
N GLN A 409 -9.14 1.83 0.00
CA GLN A 409 -10.53 1.39 -0.22
C GLN A 409 -10.70 -0.10 0.14
N GLU A 410 -11.73 -0.39 0.93
CA GLU A 410 -12.04 -1.75 1.37
C GLU A 410 -12.94 -2.52 0.38
N ASP A 411 -12.84 -3.86 0.43
CA ASP A 411 -13.57 -4.77 -0.45
C ASP A 411 -14.32 -5.87 0.32
N ILE A 412 -15.50 -6.25 -0.20
CA ILE A 412 -16.35 -7.30 0.37
C ILE A 412 -15.67 -8.68 0.41
N GLY A 413 -14.64 -8.88 -0.40
CA GLY A 413 -13.86 -10.11 -0.47
C GLY A 413 -13.28 -10.55 0.88
N TRP A 414 -12.85 -9.61 1.71
CA TRP A 414 -12.36 -9.90 3.06
C TRP A 414 -13.37 -10.68 3.89
N VAL A 415 -14.66 -10.29 3.84
CA VAL A 415 -15.74 -10.98 4.56
C VAL A 415 -16.37 -12.14 3.76
N GLN A 416 -15.92 -12.40 2.53
CA GLN A 416 -16.51 -13.39 1.63
C GLN A 416 -15.64 -14.66 1.45
N TYR A 417 -14.31 -14.54 1.45
CA TYR A 417 -13.42 -15.65 1.09
C TYR A 417 -13.07 -16.52 2.30
N GLU A 418 -13.79 -17.64 2.45
CA GLU A 418 -13.61 -18.60 3.56
C GLU A 418 -12.20 -19.19 3.68
N ASP A 419 -11.43 -19.16 2.59
CA ASP A 419 -10.03 -19.62 2.55
C ASP A 419 -9.05 -18.66 3.23
N LEU A 420 -9.48 -17.46 3.66
CA LEU A 420 -8.69 -16.58 4.51
C LEU A 420 -8.61 -17.14 5.95
N ALA A 421 -7.45 -16.97 6.59
CA ALA A 421 -7.21 -17.50 7.94
C ALA A 421 -8.25 -17.00 8.96
N TRP A 422 -8.57 -15.71 8.93
CA TRP A 422 -9.53 -15.10 9.85
C TRP A 422 -10.97 -15.58 9.63
N MET A 423 -11.37 -15.82 8.37
CA MET A 423 -12.65 -16.42 8.02
C MET A 423 -12.73 -17.89 8.48
N THR A 424 -11.61 -18.62 8.41
CA THR A 424 -11.52 -19.96 8.99
C THR A 424 -11.66 -19.92 10.52
N TYR A 425 -11.05 -18.95 11.22
CA TYR A 425 -11.25 -18.77 12.67
C TYR A 425 -12.74 -18.51 12.98
N ALA A 426 -13.38 -17.57 12.27
CA ALA A 426 -14.78 -17.21 12.46
C ALA A 426 -15.72 -18.41 12.30
N LYS A 427 -15.54 -19.16 11.21
CA LYS A 427 -16.25 -20.42 10.95
C LYS A 427 -16.00 -21.49 12.03
N THR A 428 -14.82 -21.49 12.65
CA THR A 428 -14.43 -22.47 13.67
C THR A 428 -14.97 -22.15 15.07
N VAL A 429 -15.21 -20.87 15.39
CA VAL A 429 -15.79 -20.45 16.69
C VAL A 429 -17.26 -20.04 16.61
N GLY A 430 -17.85 -20.01 15.41
CA GLY A 430 -19.22 -19.57 15.19
C GLY A 430 -19.38 -18.05 15.34
N ALA A 431 -18.49 -17.27 14.70
CA ALA A 431 -18.54 -15.81 14.78
C ALA A 431 -19.32 -15.18 13.62
N ASN A 432 -20.05 -14.10 13.93
CA ASN A 432 -20.42 -13.12 12.90
C ASN A 432 -19.17 -12.34 12.49
N VAL A 433 -19.12 -11.90 11.25
CA VAL A 433 -17.95 -11.26 10.65
C VAL A 433 -18.31 -9.88 10.13
N PHE A 434 -17.45 -8.91 10.41
CA PHE A 434 -17.59 -7.51 10.01
C PHE A 434 -16.26 -6.96 9.49
N LEU A 435 -16.34 -5.98 8.60
CA LEU A 435 -15.24 -5.10 8.23
C LEU A 435 -15.76 -3.67 8.22
N LEU A 436 -15.11 -2.76 8.95
CA LEU A 436 -15.45 -1.33 8.99
C LEU A 436 -14.40 -0.50 8.24
N GLU A 437 -14.80 0.17 7.16
CA GLU A 437 -13.87 0.97 6.35
C GLU A 437 -13.40 2.22 7.12
N HIS A 438 -12.13 2.59 6.94
CA HIS A 438 -11.55 3.74 7.63
C HIS A 438 -12.18 5.05 7.14
N ARG A 439 -12.45 5.98 8.06
CA ARG A 439 -12.88 7.34 7.71
C ARG A 439 -11.94 7.99 6.69
N TYR A 440 -12.49 8.79 5.77
CA TYR A 440 -11.85 9.37 4.57
C TYR A 440 -11.50 8.41 3.44
N TYR A 441 -11.24 7.13 3.70
CA TYR A 441 -10.84 6.17 2.67
C TYR A 441 -12.04 5.51 1.98
N GLY A 442 -11.82 5.01 0.76
CA GLY A 442 -12.83 4.30 -0.03
C GLY A 442 -14.11 5.10 -0.26
N GLU A 443 -15.25 4.60 0.21
CA GLU A 443 -16.55 5.30 0.12
C GLU A 443 -16.90 6.06 1.41
N SER A 444 -16.08 5.93 2.46
CA SER A 444 -16.29 6.49 3.81
C SER A 444 -15.88 7.96 3.92
N LYS A 445 -16.29 8.76 2.94
CA LYS A 445 -15.88 10.15 2.72
C LYS A 445 -16.68 11.11 3.61
N LEU A 446 -16.00 11.97 4.38
CA LEU A 446 -16.65 13.03 5.17
C LEU A 446 -17.19 14.18 4.29
N GLY A 447 -16.77 14.28 3.02
CA GLY A 447 -17.16 15.36 2.12
C GLY A 447 -16.47 16.69 2.39
N THR A 448 -15.34 16.68 3.11
CA THR A 448 -14.51 17.86 3.39
C THR A 448 -13.02 17.55 3.19
N ASN A 449 -12.30 18.47 2.56
CA ASN A 449 -10.85 18.37 2.34
C ASN A 449 -10.03 18.67 3.61
N ASP A 450 -10.72 19.12 4.65
CA ASP A 450 -10.14 19.33 5.97
C ASP A 450 -9.82 17.98 6.61
N LEU A 451 -8.52 17.70 6.79
CA LEU A 451 -8.02 16.44 7.32
C LEU A 451 -7.88 16.40 8.85
N GLN A 452 -8.27 17.45 9.59
CA GLN A 452 -8.14 17.46 11.06
C GLN A 452 -8.89 16.31 11.77
N TYR A 453 -9.89 15.72 11.11
CA TYR A 453 -10.65 14.57 11.62
C TYR A 453 -10.12 13.21 11.12
N LEU A 454 -9.06 13.20 10.31
CA LEU A 454 -8.34 12.00 9.87
C LEU A 454 -7.24 11.68 10.90
N THR A 455 -7.63 11.04 11.99
CA THR A 455 -6.70 10.57 13.02
C THR A 455 -7.05 9.15 13.46
N SER A 456 -6.05 8.43 13.95
CA SER A 456 -6.22 7.11 14.57
C SER A 456 -7.23 7.15 15.71
N SER A 457 -7.15 8.16 16.58
CA SER A 457 -8.03 8.31 17.75
C SER A 457 -9.50 8.44 17.36
N GLN A 458 -9.81 9.23 16.31
CA GLN A 458 -11.18 9.31 15.78
C GLN A 458 -11.67 7.94 15.25
N MET A 459 -10.79 7.18 14.56
CA MET A 459 -11.14 5.85 14.05
C MET A 459 -11.40 4.82 15.17
N LEU A 460 -10.67 4.89 16.29
CA LEU A 460 -10.97 4.03 17.45
C LEU A 460 -12.38 4.30 18.02
N TYR A 461 -12.83 5.55 17.99
CA TYR A 461 -14.18 5.93 18.42
C TYR A 461 -15.25 5.59 17.37
N ASP A 462 -14.93 5.61 16.08
CA ASP A 462 -15.79 5.04 15.02
C ASP A 462 -16.04 3.55 15.28
N VAL A 463 -14.98 2.78 15.57
CA VAL A 463 -15.05 1.35 15.92
C VAL A 463 -15.93 1.11 17.15
N ALA A 464 -15.74 1.90 18.22
CA ALA A 464 -16.56 1.80 19.42
C ALA A 464 -18.04 2.14 19.18
N THR A 465 -18.32 3.10 18.28
CA THR A 465 -19.68 3.51 17.90
C THR A 465 -20.33 2.46 17.00
N PHE A 466 -19.57 1.87 16.09
CA PHE A 466 -20.00 0.75 15.25
C PHE A 466 -20.41 -0.45 16.08
N ILE A 467 -19.56 -0.92 17.00
CA ILE A 467 -19.84 -2.07 17.86
C ILE A 467 -21.13 -1.85 18.66
N ARG A 468 -21.28 -0.70 19.34
CA ARG A 468 -22.50 -0.36 20.09
C ARG A 468 -23.74 -0.34 19.20
N THR A 469 -23.61 0.16 17.98
CA THR A 469 -24.72 0.23 17.01
C THR A 469 -25.16 -1.17 16.59
N GLN A 470 -24.23 -2.06 16.26
CA GLN A 470 -24.56 -3.45 15.89
C GLN A 470 -25.13 -4.24 17.08
N GLN A 471 -24.62 -4.03 18.31
CA GLN A 471 -25.18 -4.62 19.53
C GLN A 471 -26.67 -4.27 19.71
N VAL A 472 -27.07 -3.03 19.40
CA VAL A 472 -28.47 -2.58 19.51
C VAL A 472 -29.32 -2.98 18.30
N GLN A 473 -28.87 -2.67 17.08
CA GLN A 473 -29.67 -2.84 15.86
C GLN A 473 -29.83 -4.32 15.47
N GLN A 474 -28.73 -5.08 15.53
CA GLN A 474 -28.69 -6.50 15.16
C GLN A 474 -28.83 -7.44 16.37
N LYS A 475 -29.01 -6.87 17.58
CA LYS A 475 -29.18 -7.59 18.86
C LYS A 475 -28.01 -8.54 19.18
N LEU A 476 -26.80 -8.14 18.80
CA LEU A 476 -25.58 -8.91 19.03
C LEU A 476 -25.13 -8.74 20.47
N THR A 477 -25.33 -9.78 21.28
CA THR A 477 -25.01 -9.82 22.72
C THR A 477 -23.69 -10.53 23.02
N GLY A 478 -23.16 -11.29 22.06
CA GLY A 478 -21.88 -11.99 22.21
C GLY A 478 -20.65 -11.08 22.08
N PRO A 479 -19.47 -11.60 22.46
CA PRO A 479 -18.26 -10.80 22.62
C PRO A 479 -17.62 -10.38 21.28
N TRP A 480 -16.87 -9.27 21.28
CA TRP A 480 -16.21 -8.74 20.08
C TRP A 480 -14.69 -8.90 20.10
N ILE A 481 -14.10 -9.32 18.98
CA ILE A 481 -12.64 -9.41 18.76
C ILE A 481 -12.28 -8.57 17.53
N THR A 482 -11.29 -7.67 17.67
CA THR A 482 -10.78 -6.84 16.57
C THR A 482 -9.61 -7.48 15.84
N PHE A 483 -9.47 -7.15 14.56
CA PHE A 483 -8.43 -7.63 13.67
C PHE A 483 -7.92 -6.47 12.81
N GLY A 484 -6.65 -6.52 12.42
CA GLY A 484 -6.10 -5.64 11.39
C GLY A 484 -4.68 -6.05 11.00
N GLY A 485 -4.29 -5.68 9.78
CA GLY A 485 -2.93 -5.78 9.25
C GLY A 485 -2.32 -4.39 9.07
N SER A 486 -0.99 -4.22 9.05
CA SER A 486 -0.36 -2.88 8.90
C SER A 486 -0.86 -1.89 9.99
N TYR A 487 -1.04 -0.61 9.67
CA TYR A 487 -1.65 0.41 10.53
C TYR A 487 -2.97 -0.06 11.19
N PRO A 488 -3.91 -0.72 10.50
CA PRO A 488 -5.05 -1.39 11.14
C PRO A 488 -4.71 -2.41 12.22
N GLY A 489 -3.58 -3.08 12.14
CA GLY A 489 -3.09 -3.97 13.21
C GLY A 489 -2.75 -3.21 14.49
N ALA A 490 -2.23 -1.98 14.36
CA ALA A 490 -2.07 -1.07 15.50
C ALA A 490 -3.44 -0.58 16.00
N LEU A 491 -4.36 -0.15 15.10
CA LEU A 491 -5.73 0.21 15.47
C LEU A 491 -6.46 -0.91 16.21
N ALA A 492 -6.28 -2.19 15.82
CA ALA A 492 -6.93 -3.33 16.45
C ALA A 492 -6.45 -3.51 17.90
N ALA A 493 -5.13 -3.42 18.12
CA ALA A 493 -4.52 -3.48 19.45
C ALA A 493 -4.92 -2.28 20.33
N TRP A 494 -4.89 -1.06 19.80
CA TRP A 494 -5.32 0.14 20.52
C TRP A 494 -6.83 0.12 20.81
N SER A 495 -7.68 -0.40 19.91
CA SER A 495 -9.12 -0.54 20.15
C SER A 495 -9.41 -1.42 21.37
N ARG A 496 -8.67 -2.52 21.54
CA ARG A 496 -8.78 -3.39 22.73
C ARG A 496 -8.29 -2.71 24.01
N GLU A 497 -7.22 -1.92 23.92
CA GLU A 497 -6.68 -1.16 25.06
C GLU A 497 -7.61 -0.03 25.53
N TRP A 498 -8.24 0.66 24.58
CA TRP A 498 -9.09 1.83 24.83
C TRP A 498 -10.56 1.48 25.12
N PHE A 499 -11.07 0.39 24.54
CA PHE A 499 -12.43 -0.08 24.77
C PHE A 499 -12.50 -1.55 25.25
N PRO A 500 -11.79 -1.92 26.33
CA PRO A 500 -11.74 -3.30 26.84
C PRO A 500 -13.10 -3.83 27.31
N GLN A 501 -14.04 -2.94 27.64
CA GLN A 501 -15.45 -3.25 27.95
C GLN A 501 -16.32 -3.57 26.73
N LEU A 502 -15.86 -3.26 25.51
CA LEU A 502 -16.54 -3.59 24.25
C LEU A 502 -15.85 -4.75 23.52
N ILE A 503 -14.52 -4.72 23.47
CA ILE A 503 -13.68 -5.63 22.70
C ILE A 503 -12.91 -6.52 23.67
N ILE A 504 -13.08 -7.83 23.61
CA ILE A 504 -12.49 -8.79 24.57
C ILE A 504 -11.05 -9.22 24.23
N GLY A 505 -10.61 -9.00 22.99
CA GLY A 505 -9.25 -9.25 22.53
C GLY A 505 -9.02 -8.77 21.10
N ALA A 506 -7.76 -8.79 20.63
CA ALA A 506 -7.39 -8.31 19.30
C ALA A 506 -6.28 -9.14 18.61
N VAL A 507 -6.26 -9.09 17.28
CA VAL A 507 -5.14 -9.52 16.44
C VAL A 507 -4.54 -8.29 15.75
N GLY A 508 -3.32 -7.92 16.15
CA GLY A 508 -2.55 -6.86 15.52
C GLY A 508 -1.47 -7.45 14.61
N SER A 509 -1.83 -7.78 13.38
CA SER A 509 -0.88 -8.34 12.42
C SER A 509 -0.01 -7.24 11.83
N SER A 510 1.30 -7.43 11.95
CA SER A 510 2.35 -6.52 11.46
C SER A 510 2.12 -5.06 11.88
N GLY A 511 1.50 -4.86 13.04
CA GLY A 511 0.97 -3.57 13.50
C GLY A 511 2.07 -2.65 14.00
N PRO A 512 2.34 -1.50 13.38
CA PRO A 512 3.40 -0.57 13.81
C PRO A 512 2.89 0.29 14.98
N VAL A 513 2.98 -0.26 16.19
CA VAL A 513 2.48 0.39 17.42
C VAL A 513 3.43 1.45 17.99
N LEU A 514 4.66 1.56 17.49
CA LEU A 514 5.60 2.64 17.79
C LEU A 514 5.59 3.67 16.65
N ALA A 515 5.16 4.90 16.92
CA ALA A 515 5.38 6.03 16.01
C ALA A 515 6.88 6.39 16.00
N LYS A 516 7.44 6.70 14.82
CA LYS A 516 8.87 7.01 14.67
C LYS A 516 9.11 7.84 13.41
N ASN A 517 9.67 9.04 13.58
CA ASN A 517 10.02 9.97 12.49
C ASN A 517 11.02 9.36 11.49
N ASP A 518 12.30 9.27 11.86
CA ASP A 518 13.35 8.70 11.02
C ASP A 518 13.40 7.16 11.12
N PHE A 519 12.66 6.46 10.26
CA PHE A 519 12.53 5.00 10.26
C PHE A 519 13.51 4.32 9.27
N TYR A 520 14.81 4.54 9.49
CA TYR A 520 15.87 3.89 8.69
C TYR A 520 15.93 2.36 8.85
N GLU A 521 15.45 1.78 9.97
CA GLU A 521 15.49 0.32 10.18
C GLU A 521 14.70 -0.45 9.12
N TYR A 522 13.69 0.17 8.49
CA TYR A 522 12.98 -0.41 7.35
C TYR A 522 13.98 -0.87 6.27
N LEU A 523 14.89 0.02 5.86
CA LEU A 523 15.84 -0.27 4.79
C LEU A 523 17.00 -1.16 5.25
N GLU A 524 17.33 -1.18 6.54
CA GLU A 524 18.26 -2.17 7.12
C GLU A 524 17.68 -3.59 7.08
N VAL A 525 16.36 -3.77 7.27
CA VAL A 525 15.70 -5.08 7.08
C VAL A 525 15.64 -5.48 5.60
N VAL A 526 15.32 -4.54 4.69
CA VAL A 526 15.35 -4.79 3.23
C VAL A 526 16.72 -5.27 2.78
N GLU A 527 17.80 -4.61 3.25
CA GLU A 527 19.17 -5.04 3.02
C GLU A 527 19.43 -6.47 3.52
N ASP A 528 19.11 -6.74 4.79
CA ASP A 528 19.40 -8.03 5.42
C ASP A 528 18.70 -9.18 4.67
N VAL A 529 17.46 -8.97 4.23
CA VAL A 529 16.74 -9.93 3.38
C VAL A 529 17.49 -10.16 2.06
N ILE A 530 17.85 -9.09 1.32
CA ILE A 530 18.61 -9.21 0.05
C ILE A 530 19.91 -9.98 0.27
N LYS A 531 20.63 -9.69 1.37
CA LYS A 531 21.89 -10.35 1.74
C LYS A 531 21.71 -11.83 2.05
N ARG A 532 20.67 -12.18 2.82
CA ARG A 532 20.33 -13.56 3.17
C ARG A 532 19.93 -14.39 1.96
N GLN A 533 19.23 -13.79 0.98
CA GLN A 533 18.88 -14.48 -0.27
C GLN A 533 20.08 -14.63 -1.21
N SER A 534 20.89 -13.57 -1.42
CA SER A 534 22.03 -13.63 -2.33
C SER A 534 23.07 -12.52 -2.07
N GLN A 535 24.26 -12.92 -1.63
CA GLN A 535 25.41 -12.02 -1.50
C GLN A 535 25.79 -11.37 -2.84
N ASN A 536 25.64 -12.07 -3.98
CA ASN A 536 25.88 -11.48 -5.29
C ASN A 536 24.84 -10.40 -5.65
N CYS A 537 23.59 -10.54 -5.21
CA CYS A 537 22.56 -9.53 -5.41
C CYS A 537 22.90 -8.28 -4.57
N TYR A 538 23.19 -8.49 -3.29
CA TYR A 538 23.66 -7.47 -2.35
C TYR A 538 24.84 -6.66 -2.89
N ASP A 539 25.92 -7.35 -3.32
CA ASP A 539 27.13 -6.70 -3.82
C ASP A 539 26.84 -5.85 -5.07
N ARG A 540 25.98 -6.35 -5.98
CA ARG A 540 25.57 -5.62 -7.18
C ARG A 540 24.66 -4.43 -6.90
N THR A 541 23.73 -4.55 -5.96
CA THR A 541 22.89 -3.43 -5.52
C THR A 541 23.77 -2.34 -4.90
N TYR A 542 24.69 -2.71 -4.01
CA TYR A 542 25.65 -1.77 -3.42
C TYR A 542 26.53 -1.09 -4.48
N GLU A 543 27.12 -1.84 -5.42
CA GLU A 543 27.88 -1.27 -6.54
C GLU A 543 27.05 -0.30 -7.39
N ALA A 544 25.79 -0.65 -7.68
CA ALA A 544 24.89 0.17 -8.48
C ALA A 544 24.53 1.49 -7.79
N PHE A 545 24.09 1.47 -6.54
CA PHE A 545 23.73 2.69 -5.80
C PHE A 545 24.95 3.61 -5.57
N ASN A 546 26.13 3.06 -5.29
CA ASN A 546 27.38 3.83 -5.23
C ASN A 546 27.82 4.39 -6.60
N SER A 547 27.48 3.72 -7.71
CA SER A 547 27.72 4.26 -9.04
C SER A 547 26.75 5.39 -9.37
N LEU A 548 25.46 5.21 -9.07
CA LEU A 548 24.43 6.24 -9.27
C LEU A 548 24.75 7.51 -8.47
N HIS A 549 25.12 7.37 -7.20
CA HIS A 549 25.47 8.52 -6.36
C HIS A 549 26.66 9.31 -6.93
N ARG A 550 27.72 8.62 -7.39
CA ARG A 550 28.87 9.28 -8.05
C ARG A 550 28.50 9.93 -9.38
N LEU A 551 27.65 9.29 -10.17
CA LEU A 551 27.20 9.82 -11.47
C LEU A 551 26.28 11.04 -11.32
N ALA A 552 25.42 11.10 -10.30
CA ALA A 552 24.53 12.24 -10.07
C ALA A 552 25.30 13.55 -9.75
N GLN A 553 26.43 13.43 -9.06
CA GLN A 553 27.30 14.54 -8.68
C GLN A 553 28.16 15.08 -9.84
N ASP A 554 28.30 14.33 -10.94
CA ASP A 554 29.12 14.67 -12.09
C ASP A 554 28.26 15.08 -13.31
N PRO A 555 28.54 16.20 -14.02
CA PRO A 555 27.71 16.61 -15.14
C PRO A 555 27.64 15.59 -16.28
N GLU A 556 28.76 14.98 -16.70
CA GLU A 556 28.73 13.93 -17.72
C GLU A 556 28.03 12.66 -17.18
N GLY A 557 28.22 12.37 -15.89
CA GLY A 557 27.50 11.32 -15.17
C GLY A 557 25.98 11.48 -15.14
N ARG A 558 25.46 12.72 -15.11
CA ARG A 558 24.02 13.00 -15.16
C ARG A 558 23.38 12.61 -16.48
N GLU A 559 24.05 12.83 -17.61
CA GLU A 559 23.57 12.34 -18.92
C GLU A 559 23.51 10.80 -18.94
N ILE A 560 24.50 10.13 -18.34
CA ILE A 560 24.51 8.65 -18.22
C ILE A 560 23.32 8.14 -17.37
N ILE A 561 22.85 8.92 -16.39
CA ILE A 561 21.63 8.61 -15.63
C ILE A 561 20.39 8.91 -16.50
N GLN A 562 20.33 10.06 -17.17
CA GLN A 562 19.24 10.44 -18.04
C GLN A 562 18.98 9.40 -19.15
N ASP A 563 20.03 8.97 -19.84
CA ASP A 563 20.00 7.96 -20.91
C ASP A 563 19.54 6.56 -20.46
N LYS A 564 19.53 6.31 -19.14
CA LYS A 564 19.14 5.02 -18.54
C LYS A 564 17.75 5.02 -17.95
N PHE A 565 17.34 6.14 -17.35
CA PHE A 565 16.10 6.22 -16.58
C PHE A 565 15.05 7.16 -17.19
N TYR A 566 15.39 7.91 -18.24
CA TYR A 566 14.51 8.83 -18.97
C TYR A 566 13.76 9.76 -18.00
N LEU A 567 14.53 10.48 -17.18
CA LEU A 567 14.00 11.30 -16.12
C LEU A 567 13.24 12.51 -16.68
N SER A 568 12.22 12.93 -15.94
CA SER A 568 11.43 14.13 -16.22
C SER A 568 11.34 15.00 -14.95
N PRO A 569 11.91 16.22 -14.92
CA PRO A 569 12.66 16.88 -15.99
C PRO A 569 13.97 16.17 -16.33
N GLU A 570 14.48 16.48 -17.52
CA GLU A 570 15.74 15.94 -18.05
C GLU A 570 16.95 16.39 -17.22
N TRP A 571 17.80 15.45 -16.84
CA TRP A 571 19.11 15.73 -16.23
C TRP A 571 20.17 15.89 -17.32
N THR A 572 20.96 16.97 -17.27
CA THR A 572 21.91 17.34 -18.34
C THR A 572 23.35 17.49 -17.83
N SER A 573 24.30 17.50 -18.76
CA SER A 573 25.71 17.82 -18.49
C SER A 573 26.05 19.30 -18.37
N ASP A 574 25.04 20.20 -18.42
CA ASP A 574 25.31 21.63 -18.22
C ASP A 574 25.83 21.86 -16.79
N PRO A 575 27.08 22.33 -16.59
CA PRO A 575 27.62 22.60 -15.26
C PRO A 575 26.93 23.79 -14.57
N ASN A 576 26.14 24.58 -15.29
CA ASN A 576 25.33 25.67 -14.73
C ASN A 576 23.97 25.19 -14.21
N ILE A 577 23.55 23.96 -14.53
CA ILE A 577 22.30 23.36 -14.04
C ILE A 577 22.60 22.48 -12.83
N THR A 578 22.23 22.98 -11.65
CA THR A 578 22.29 22.24 -10.38
C THR A 578 20.98 21.50 -10.13
N ILE A 579 21.02 20.18 -10.12
CA ILE A 579 19.88 19.35 -9.68
C ILE A 579 19.59 19.65 -8.20
N ASP A 580 18.32 19.62 -7.80
CA ASP A 580 17.95 19.76 -6.39
C ASP A 580 18.21 18.46 -5.61
N ASP A 581 18.61 18.58 -4.35
CA ASP A 581 18.76 17.41 -3.47
C ASP A 581 17.43 16.66 -3.30
N LEU A 582 16.28 17.36 -3.37
CA LEU A 582 14.95 16.75 -3.35
C LEU A 582 14.64 15.95 -4.62
N ASP A 583 15.01 16.46 -5.80
CA ASP A 583 14.83 15.76 -7.08
C ASP A 583 15.75 14.53 -7.16
N MET A 584 16.98 14.62 -6.64
CA MET A 584 17.86 13.47 -6.49
C MET A 584 17.24 12.43 -5.55
N ASN A 585 16.81 12.84 -4.35
CA ASN A 585 16.20 11.94 -3.38
C ASN A 585 14.98 11.20 -3.99
N ASN A 586 14.10 11.88 -4.73
CA ASN A 586 12.98 11.26 -5.45
C ASN A 586 13.41 10.16 -6.45
N VAL A 587 14.46 10.37 -7.24
CA VAL A 587 15.01 9.34 -8.15
C VAL A 587 15.43 8.10 -7.37
N PHE A 588 16.23 8.28 -6.31
CA PHE A 588 16.77 7.16 -5.56
C PHE A 588 15.67 6.44 -4.76
N SER A 589 14.68 7.16 -4.25
CA SER A 589 13.47 6.63 -3.62
C SER A 589 12.65 5.75 -4.57
N ALA A 590 12.41 6.21 -5.81
CA ALA A 590 11.77 5.38 -6.83
C ALA A 590 12.57 4.11 -7.15
N LEU A 591 13.91 4.19 -7.12
CA LEU A 591 14.79 3.05 -7.41
C LEU A 591 14.87 2.03 -6.26
N TYR A 592 15.03 2.44 -4.99
CA TYR A 592 15.04 1.49 -3.88
C TYR A 592 13.63 1.01 -3.50
N GLY A 593 12.58 1.80 -3.82
CA GLY A 593 11.17 1.43 -3.61
C GLY A 593 10.77 0.12 -4.27
N MET A 594 11.42 -0.25 -5.39
CA MET A 594 11.29 -1.58 -6.00
C MET A 594 11.69 -2.71 -5.03
N TYR A 595 12.80 -2.55 -4.29
CA TYR A 595 13.26 -3.53 -3.31
C TYR A 595 12.35 -3.56 -2.08
N GLN A 596 11.85 -2.39 -1.63
CA GLN A 596 10.87 -2.30 -0.54
C GLN A 596 9.63 -3.14 -0.86
N GLY A 597 9.03 -2.92 -2.05
CA GLY A 597 7.84 -3.66 -2.49
C GLY A 597 8.08 -5.16 -2.69
N ILE A 598 9.28 -5.58 -3.11
CA ILE A 598 9.61 -7.01 -3.24
C ILE A 598 9.75 -7.67 -1.86
N VAL A 599 10.48 -7.05 -0.92
CA VAL A 599 10.71 -7.63 0.41
C VAL A 599 9.44 -7.61 1.27
N GLN A 600 8.73 -6.47 1.33
CA GLN A 600 7.54 -6.32 2.17
C GLN A 600 6.43 -7.32 1.80
N TYR A 601 6.27 -7.66 0.52
CA TYR A 601 5.22 -8.55 0.03
C TYR A 601 5.71 -9.91 -0.49
N ASN A 602 7.00 -10.23 -0.31
CA ASN A 602 7.66 -11.45 -0.76
C ASN A 602 7.25 -11.87 -2.20
N SER A 603 7.26 -10.91 -3.12
CA SER A 603 6.59 -11.05 -4.43
C SER A 603 7.39 -11.79 -5.51
N VAL A 604 8.51 -12.41 -5.13
CA VAL A 604 9.47 -13.08 -6.01
C VAL A 604 9.92 -14.39 -5.37
N ASP A 605 9.91 -15.48 -6.15
CA ASP A 605 10.61 -16.71 -5.77
C ASP A 605 12.12 -16.53 -6.01
N TRP A 606 12.91 -16.68 -4.96
CA TRP A 606 14.36 -16.43 -4.95
C TRP A 606 15.20 -17.70 -5.21
N SER A 607 14.57 -18.84 -5.54
CA SER A 607 15.23 -20.16 -5.68
C SER A 607 15.82 -20.49 -7.05
#